data_AF-A0A5S5D093-F1
#
_entry.id   AF-A0A5S5D093-F1
#
_cell.length_a   1.000
_cell.length_b   1.000
_cell.length_c   1.000
_cell.angle_alpha   90.00
_cell.angle_beta   90.00
_cell.angle_gamma   90.00
#
_symmetry.space_group_name_H-M   'P 1'
#
loop_
_entity.id
_entity.type
_entity.pdbx_description
1 polymer ?
#
loop_
_entity_poly.entity_id
_entity_poly.type
_entity_poly.pdbx_seq_one_letter_code
_entity_poly.pdbx_strand_id
1 'polypeptide(L)'
;MAKSETTFYNLAELSEIASKAAKAINSVSERLEAIERHIGIAKDEPKLDRWYKRAGRSLVYLTGITRGVGYGYGFDIDGNWFDRCNGNPIFIDCLVEATPQEVEEALVKEAKRRGFLTQGTFFKSFTDGGKVREVQPFECYDGKMNPIKLSFSSGFLYYEEGLKTSYGLCSNPRVFEDGKWAEIVNQPVDKFAELKEAHKKGEVIQVRYSSGDYWHDCDYPRWDSCLEYRIKPEEKPKVGDVCKFWDDGENKYVVSVLTKTKEGDNYPYHTNFDSFKYATTITKEEAINLLFGNQ
;
A
#
# COMPACT_ATOMS: atom_id res chain seq x y z
N MET A 1 -32.16 -65.89 36.14
CA MET A 1 -31.10 -66.17 35.15
C MET A 1 -31.77 -66.28 33.79
N ALA A 2 -31.60 -65.28 32.92
CA ALA A 2 -32.12 -65.35 31.56
C ALA A 2 -31.12 -66.12 30.69
N LYS A 3 -31.58 -67.17 30.02
CA LYS A 3 -30.78 -67.93 29.04
C LYS A 3 -30.64 -67.06 27.79
N SER A 4 -29.43 -66.63 27.46
CA SER A 4 -29.17 -65.98 26.17
C SER A 4 -29.08 -67.05 25.09
N GLU A 5 -30.09 -67.13 24.23
CA GLU A 5 -30.01 -67.89 22.99
C GLU A 5 -29.08 -67.14 22.03
N THR A 6 -27.92 -67.73 21.76
CA THR A 6 -26.97 -67.20 20.78
C THR A 6 -27.25 -67.88 19.46
N THR A 7 -27.93 -67.19 18.55
CA THR A 7 -28.23 -67.69 17.21
C THR A 7 -26.95 -67.59 16.35
N PHE A 8 -26.33 -68.72 16.05
CA PHE A 8 -25.22 -68.79 15.10
C PHE A 8 -25.79 -68.86 13.68
N TYR A 9 -25.69 -67.77 12.93
CA TYR A 9 -25.99 -67.78 11.50
C TYR A 9 -24.94 -68.61 10.75
N ASN A 10 -25.38 -69.47 9.84
CA ASN A 10 -24.47 -70.25 9.01
C ASN A 10 -23.72 -69.30 8.05
N LEU A 11 -22.43 -69.54 7.82
CA LEU A 11 -21.58 -68.78 6.91
C LEU A 11 -22.20 -68.63 5.50
N ALA A 12 -22.95 -69.62 5.03
CA ALA A 12 -23.66 -69.56 3.75
C ALA A 12 -24.74 -68.46 3.73
N GLU A 13 -25.52 -68.33 4.80
CA GLU A 13 -26.56 -67.30 4.92
C GLU A 13 -25.94 -65.90 5.02
N LEU A 14 -24.86 -65.76 5.77
CA LEU A 14 -24.11 -64.50 5.86
C LEU A 14 -23.53 -64.08 4.50
N SER A 15 -23.00 -65.03 3.72
CA SER A 15 -22.50 -64.77 2.37
C SER A 15 -23.61 -64.35 1.41
N GLU A 16 -24.81 -64.93 1.52
CA GLU A 16 -25.95 -64.57 0.69
C GLU A 16 -26.46 -63.16 1.03
N ILE A 17 -26.56 -62.84 2.32
CA ILE A 17 -26.94 -61.50 2.80
C ILE A 17 -25.94 -60.44 2.29
N ALA A 18 -24.64 -60.71 2.41
CA ALA A 18 -23.59 -59.81 1.92
C ALA A 18 -23.68 -59.57 0.40
N SER A 19 -23.94 -60.63 -0.38
CA SER A 19 -24.12 -60.52 -1.83
C SER A 19 -25.34 -59.68 -2.21
N LYS A 20 -26.47 -59.88 -1.53
CA LYS A 20 -27.69 -59.07 -1.74
C LYS A 20 -27.45 -57.60 -1.38
N ALA A 21 -26.75 -57.34 -0.28
CA ALA A 21 -26.38 -55.98 0.13
C ALA A 21 -25.48 -55.28 -0.91
N ALA A 22 -24.45 -55.96 -1.41
CA ALA A 22 -23.57 -55.41 -2.45
C ALA A 22 -24.32 -55.05 -3.73
N LYS A 23 -25.24 -55.91 -4.19
CA LYS A 23 -26.09 -55.63 -5.35
C LYS A 23 -27.01 -54.43 -5.12
N ALA A 24 -27.60 -54.31 -3.93
CA ALA A 24 -28.44 -53.17 -3.57
C ALA A 24 -27.63 -51.85 -3.55
N ILE A 25 -26.41 -51.86 -3.00
CA ILE A 25 -25.51 -50.70 -2.99
C ILE A 25 -25.17 -50.25 -4.40
N ASN A 26 -24.78 -51.18 -5.29
CA ASN A 26 -24.47 -50.86 -6.68
C ASN A 26 -25.69 -50.27 -7.41
N SER A 27 -26.88 -50.86 -7.20
CA SER A 27 -28.12 -50.36 -7.80
C SER A 27 -28.48 -48.94 -7.34
N VAL A 28 -28.28 -48.63 -6.06
CA VAL A 28 -28.50 -47.26 -5.54
C VAL A 28 -27.49 -46.28 -6.13
N SER A 29 -26.22 -46.68 -6.28
CA SER A 29 -25.17 -45.86 -6.91
C SER A 29 -25.51 -45.53 -8.36
N GLU A 30 -25.90 -46.53 -9.15
CA GLU A 30 -26.30 -46.33 -10.56
C GLU A 30 -27.52 -45.40 -10.68
N ARG A 31 -28.49 -45.52 -9.76
CA ARG A 31 -29.66 -44.63 -9.74
C ARG A 31 -29.30 -43.19 -9.35
N LEU A 32 -28.35 -43.00 -8.44
CA LEU A 32 -27.85 -41.68 -8.08
C LEU A 32 -27.16 -41.01 -9.27
N GLU A 33 -26.25 -41.71 -9.96
CA GLU A 33 -25.59 -41.19 -11.16
C GLU A 33 -26.59 -40.86 -12.29
N ALA A 34 -27.63 -41.68 -12.44
CA ALA A 34 -28.69 -41.43 -13.43
C ALA A 34 -29.53 -40.21 -13.07
N ILE A 35 -29.84 -40.03 -11.78
CA ILE A 35 -30.51 -38.83 -11.28
C ILE A 35 -29.64 -37.60 -11.51
N GLU A 36 -28.36 -37.64 -11.13
CA GLU A 36 -27.38 -36.54 -11.33
C GLU A 36 -27.26 -36.15 -12.80
N ARG A 37 -27.18 -37.12 -13.71
CA ARG A 37 -27.23 -36.87 -15.15
C ARG A 37 -28.55 -36.26 -15.61
N HIS A 38 -29.68 -36.77 -15.13
CA HIS A 38 -31.01 -36.31 -15.56
C HIS A 38 -31.33 -34.89 -15.07
N ILE A 39 -30.85 -34.52 -13.89
CA ILE A 39 -31.00 -33.16 -13.35
C ILE A 39 -29.91 -32.19 -13.85
N GLY A 40 -29.02 -32.64 -14.73
CA GLY A 40 -27.96 -31.81 -15.30
C GLY A 40 -26.86 -31.44 -14.31
N ILE A 41 -26.71 -32.18 -13.21
CA ILE A 41 -25.52 -32.12 -12.35
C ILE A 41 -24.43 -32.96 -13.01
N ALA A 42 -24.02 -32.58 -14.22
CA ALA A 42 -22.67 -32.91 -14.64
C ALA A 42 -21.77 -32.03 -13.77
N LYS A 43 -21.00 -32.64 -12.85
CA LYS A 43 -19.93 -31.91 -12.16
C LYS A 43 -18.90 -31.56 -13.22
N ASP A 44 -19.00 -30.35 -13.77
CA ASP A 44 -17.91 -29.80 -14.56
C ASP A 44 -16.64 -29.86 -13.72
N GLU A 45 -15.61 -30.48 -14.28
CA GLU A 45 -14.31 -30.54 -13.62
C GLU A 45 -13.84 -29.10 -13.34
N PRO A 46 -13.38 -28.79 -12.11
CA PRO A 46 -12.88 -27.47 -11.80
C PRO A 46 -11.76 -27.06 -12.76
N LYS A 47 -11.89 -25.86 -13.31
CA LYS A 47 -10.94 -25.24 -14.23
C LYS A 47 -9.97 -24.37 -13.45
N LEU A 48 -8.75 -24.27 -13.95
CA LEU A 48 -7.79 -23.31 -13.42
C LEU A 48 -8.25 -21.87 -13.69
N ASP A 49 -7.70 -20.95 -12.92
CA ASP A 49 -7.91 -19.51 -13.04
C ASP A 49 -9.35 -19.07 -12.76
N ARG A 50 -10.02 -19.80 -11.87
CA ARG A 50 -11.42 -19.58 -11.46
C ARG A 50 -11.55 -19.61 -9.94
N TRP A 51 -12.54 -18.87 -9.45
CA TRP A 51 -12.93 -18.88 -8.04
C TRP A 51 -13.96 -19.97 -7.77
N TYR A 52 -13.76 -20.70 -6.70
CA TYR A 52 -14.66 -21.75 -6.23
C TYR A 52 -15.00 -21.53 -4.77
N LYS A 53 -16.21 -21.95 -4.38
CA LYS A 53 -16.62 -22.06 -3.00
C LYS A 53 -16.81 -23.52 -2.61
N ARG A 54 -16.57 -23.82 -1.34
CA ARG A 54 -16.91 -25.11 -0.72
C ARG A 54 -18.13 -24.94 0.18
N ALA A 55 -18.89 -26.01 0.38
CA ALA A 55 -19.88 -26.08 1.44
C ALA A 55 -19.22 -25.68 2.79
N GLY A 56 -19.64 -24.54 3.36
CA GLY A 56 -19.03 -23.98 4.57
C GLY A 56 -18.38 -22.60 4.44
N ARG A 57 -18.51 -21.88 3.30
CA ARG A 57 -18.06 -20.48 3.08
C ARG A 57 -16.58 -20.25 2.70
N SER A 58 -15.75 -21.29 2.61
CA SER A 58 -14.40 -21.09 2.08
C SER A 58 -14.47 -20.71 0.59
N LEU A 59 -13.64 -19.78 0.15
CA LEU A 59 -13.50 -19.32 -1.23
C LEU A 59 -12.06 -19.53 -1.69
N VAL A 60 -11.82 -20.05 -2.88
CA VAL A 60 -10.48 -20.32 -3.38
C VAL A 60 -10.38 -20.00 -4.85
N TYR A 61 -9.33 -19.28 -5.24
CA TYR A 61 -8.91 -19.16 -6.61
C TYR A 61 -7.96 -20.31 -6.96
N LEU A 62 -8.37 -21.19 -7.87
CA LEU A 62 -7.55 -22.35 -8.26
C LEU A 62 -6.45 -21.93 -9.24
N THR A 63 -5.21 -22.23 -8.90
CA THR A 63 -4.00 -21.99 -9.70
C THR A 63 -3.32 -23.29 -10.14
N GLY A 64 -3.70 -24.43 -9.57
CA GLY A 64 -3.19 -25.74 -9.96
C GLY A 64 -4.02 -26.89 -9.41
N ILE A 65 -3.93 -28.06 -10.05
CA ILE A 65 -4.55 -29.30 -9.58
C ILE A 65 -3.51 -30.42 -9.71
N THR A 66 -3.33 -31.24 -8.68
CA THR A 66 -2.45 -32.42 -8.72
C THR A 66 -3.10 -33.58 -7.98
N ARG A 67 -3.30 -34.71 -8.65
CA ARG A 67 -3.89 -35.94 -8.08
C ARG A 67 -5.24 -35.68 -7.36
N GLY A 68 -6.09 -34.84 -7.93
CA GLY A 68 -7.40 -34.49 -7.34
C GLY A 68 -7.35 -33.45 -6.21
N VAL A 69 -6.18 -32.86 -5.94
CA VAL A 69 -6.00 -31.80 -4.94
C VAL A 69 -5.78 -30.47 -5.65
N GLY A 70 -6.60 -29.48 -5.35
CA GLY A 70 -6.46 -28.10 -5.83
C GLY A 70 -5.49 -27.28 -4.99
N TYR A 71 -4.82 -26.32 -5.63
CA TYR A 71 -3.92 -25.34 -5.04
C TYR A 71 -4.35 -23.93 -5.43
N GLY A 72 -4.20 -22.98 -4.52
CA GLY A 72 -4.70 -21.63 -4.73
C GLY A 72 -4.45 -20.68 -3.57
N TYR A 73 -5.09 -19.53 -3.66
CA TYR A 73 -5.22 -18.52 -2.61
C TYR A 73 -6.70 -18.21 -2.38
N GLY A 74 -7.04 -17.60 -1.25
CA GLY A 74 -8.42 -17.21 -0.97
C GLY A 74 -8.73 -17.13 0.51
N PHE A 75 -9.90 -17.61 0.91
CA PHE A 75 -10.48 -17.52 2.23
C PHE A 75 -10.77 -18.91 2.80
N ASP A 76 -10.32 -19.18 4.02
CA ASP A 76 -10.65 -20.41 4.74
C ASP A 76 -12.11 -20.41 5.22
N ILE A 77 -12.49 -21.45 5.97
CA ILE A 77 -13.86 -21.62 6.50
C ILE A 77 -14.24 -20.53 7.51
N ASP A 78 -13.25 -19.94 8.18
CA ASP A 78 -13.42 -18.87 9.16
C ASP A 78 -13.42 -17.48 8.48
N GLY A 79 -13.15 -17.43 7.17
CA GLY A 79 -13.06 -16.23 6.37
C GLY A 79 -11.71 -15.51 6.47
N ASN A 80 -10.66 -16.18 6.96
CA ASN A 80 -9.31 -15.63 6.96
C ASN A 80 -8.65 -15.83 5.60
N TRP A 81 -7.90 -14.82 5.17
CA TRP A 81 -7.12 -14.87 3.94
C TRP A 81 -5.94 -15.83 4.06
N PHE A 82 -5.67 -16.61 3.00
CA PHE A 82 -4.45 -17.37 2.82
C PHE A 82 -3.84 -17.12 1.42
N ASP A 83 -2.52 -16.89 1.37
CA ASP A 83 -1.80 -16.65 0.12
C ASP A 83 -1.49 -17.94 -0.65
N ARG A 84 -1.43 -19.07 0.06
CA ARG A 84 -1.29 -20.41 -0.49
C ARG A 84 -2.00 -21.40 0.42
N CYS A 85 -2.55 -22.46 -0.15
CA CYS A 85 -3.05 -23.61 0.60
C CYS A 85 -1.89 -24.30 1.34
N ASN A 86 -1.50 -23.77 2.50
CA ASN A 86 -0.45 -24.34 3.32
C ASN A 86 -1.02 -25.57 4.07
N GLY A 87 -0.94 -26.73 3.43
CA GLY A 87 -1.15 -28.02 4.09
C GLY A 87 -2.60 -28.51 4.22
N ASN A 88 -3.60 -27.71 3.84
CA ASN A 88 -4.98 -28.19 3.74
C ASN A 88 -5.33 -28.50 2.28
N PRO A 89 -5.40 -29.80 1.90
CA PRO A 89 -5.75 -30.17 0.55
C PRO A 89 -7.18 -29.71 0.22
N ILE A 90 -7.33 -29.00 -0.90
CA ILE A 90 -8.64 -28.65 -1.44
C ILE A 90 -9.09 -29.82 -2.31
N PHE A 91 -10.00 -30.63 -1.79
CA PHE A 91 -10.61 -31.70 -2.58
C PHE A 91 -11.53 -31.09 -3.65
N ILE A 92 -11.21 -31.33 -4.91
CA ILE A 92 -11.90 -30.70 -6.05
C ILE A 92 -13.33 -31.19 -6.25
N ASP A 93 -13.66 -32.35 -5.69
CA ASP A 93 -14.96 -33.03 -5.81
C ASP A 93 -16.12 -32.30 -5.12
N CYS A 94 -15.82 -31.34 -4.25
CA CYS A 94 -16.79 -30.55 -3.47
C CYS A 94 -16.77 -29.04 -3.81
N LEU A 95 -16.10 -28.66 -4.90
CA LEU A 95 -16.04 -27.28 -5.36
C LEU A 95 -17.22 -26.92 -6.26
N VAL A 96 -17.79 -25.74 -6.02
CA VAL A 96 -18.80 -25.10 -6.87
C VAL A 96 -18.23 -23.75 -7.30
N GLU A 97 -18.34 -23.38 -8.58
CA GLU A 97 -17.85 -22.08 -9.04
C GLU A 97 -18.52 -20.95 -8.24
N ALA A 98 -17.71 -20.02 -7.73
CA ALA A 98 -18.19 -18.89 -6.96
C ALA A 98 -18.74 -17.82 -7.92
N THR A 99 -19.81 -17.15 -7.54
CA THR A 99 -20.30 -16.02 -8.34
C THR A 99 -19.34 -14.83 -8.23
N PRO A 100 -19.27 -13.95 -9.24
CA PRO A 100 -18.49 -12.73 -9.15
C PRO A 100 -18.82 -11.88 -7.91
N GLN A 101 -20.10 -11.85 -7.51
CA GLN A 101 -20.58 -11.13 -6.33
C GLN A 101 -20.04 -11.73 -5.03
N GLU A 102 -20.04 -13.06 -4.89
CA GLU A 102 -19.49 -13.73 -3.69
C GLU A 102 -17.99 -13.44 -3.52
N VAL A 103 -17.26 -13.41 -4.65
CA VAL A 103 -15.83 -13.09 -4.66
C VAL A 103 -15.60 -11.63 -4.31
N GLU A 104 -16.34 -10.71 -4.92
CA GLU A 104 -16.24 -9.27 -4.63
C GLU A 104 -16.53 -8.98 -3.15
N GLU A 105 -17.63 -9.50 -2.61
CA GLU A 105 -18.02 -9.29 -1.21
C GLU A 105 -16.92 -9.76 -0.24
N ALA A 106 -16.32 -10.93 -0.49
CA ALA A 106 -15.25 -11.47 0.35
C ALA A 106 -13.96 -10.62 0.25
N LEU A 107 -13.57 -10.23 -0.96
CA LEU A 107 -12.38 -9.39 -1.18
C LEU A 107 -12.57 -7.98 -0.60
N VAL A 108 -13.74 -7.35 -0.77
CA VAL A 108 -14.04 -6.03 -0.20
C VAL A 108 -14.03 -6.09 1.33
N LYS A 109 -14.58 -7.15 1.93
CA LYS A 109 -14.54 -7.37 3.39
C LYS A 109 -13.11 -7.48 3.91
N GLU A 110 -12.25 -8.19 3.19
CA GLU A 110 -10.83 -8.33 3.54
C GLU A 110 -10.05 -7.02 3.35
N ALA A 111 -10.32 -6.31 2.25
CA ALA A 111 -9.74 -4.99 2.00
C ALA A 111 -10.08 -4.01 3.13
N LYS A 112 -11.33 -4.04 3.61
CA LYS A 112 -11.78 -3.29 4.80
C LYS A 112 -10.98 -3.67 6.04
N ARG A 113 -10.83 -4.97 6.31
CA ARG A 113 -10.08 -5.48 7.48
C ARG A 113 -8.62 -5.02 7.47
N ARG A 114 -8.00 -4.93 6.28
CA ARG A 114 -6.63 -4.44 6.10
C ARG A 114 -6.50 -2.92 6.23
N GLY A 115 -7.58 -2.17 6.02
CA GLY A 115 -7.60 -0.71 6.13
C GLY A 115 -7.69 0.04 4.80
N PHE A 116 -7.87 -0.64 3.67
CA PHE A 116 -7.96 0.01 2.35
C PHE A 116 -9.22 0.89 2.18
N LEU A 117 -10.18 0.81 3.10
CA LEU A 117 -11.36 1.69 3.14
C LEU A 117 -11.25 2.79 4.21
N THR A 118 -10.11 2.89 4.90
CA THR A 118 -9.87 3.88 5.95
C THR A 118 -9.17 5.09 5.37
N GLN A 119 -9.82 6.26 5.41
CA GLN A 119 -9.24 7.51 4.93
C GLN A 119 -7.91 7.82 5.65
N GLY A 120 -6.90 8.27 4.88
CA GLY A 120 -5.56 8.53 5.38
C GLY A 120 -4.63 7.30 5.44
N THR A 121 -5.11 6.12 5.04
CA THR A 121 -4.25 4.95 4.85
C THR A 121 -3.35 5.15 3.64
N PHE A 122 -2.08 4.76 3.74
CA PHE A 122 -1.14 4.83 2.63
C PHE A 122 -0.79 3.42 2.13
N PHE A 123 -0.72 3.24 0.81
CA PHE A 123 -0.39 1.95 0.22
C PHE A 123 0.34 2.08 -1.11
N LYS A 124 1.15 1.08 -1.48
CA LYS A 124 1.77 0.98 -2.81
C LYS A 124 0.78 0.36 -3.79
N SER A 125 0.24 1.16 -4.72
CA SER A 125 -0.71 0.67 -5.72
C SER A 125 -0.04 -0.30 -6.70
N PHE A 126 -0.76 -1.33 -7.17
CA PHE A 126 -0.30 -2.12 -8.32
C PHE A 126 -0.35 -1.35 -9.64
N THR A 127 -1.08 -0.23 -9.69
CA THR A 127 -1.08 0.71 -10.82
C THR A 127 -0.01 1.78 -10.65
N ASP A 128 0.20 2.59 -11.70
CA ASP A 128 1.01 3.81 -11.66
C ASP A 128 2.50 3.58 -11.33
N GLY A 129 3.00 2.36 -11.54
CA GLY A 129 4.39 2.01 -11.28
C GLY A 129 4.73 1.84 -9.80
N GLY A 130 3.79 1.40 -8.96
CA GLY A 130 4.07 1.14 -7.54
C GLY A 130 4.03 2.38 -6.65
N LYS A 131 3.46 3.49 -7.12
CA LYS A 131 3.39 4.74 -6.37
C LYS A 131 2.60 4.57 -5.07
N VAL A 132 3.06 5.25 -4.03
CA VAL A 132 2.32 5.36 -2.77
C VAL A 132 1.10 6.26 -2.99
N ARG A 133 -0.07 5.74 -2.63
CA ARG A 133 -1.36 6.44 -2.68
C ARG A 133 -1.89 6.60 -1.27
N GLU A 134 -2.53 7.73 -1.02
CA GLU A 134 -3.36 7.94 0.16
C GLU A 134 -4.80 7.57 -0.18
N VAL A 135 -5.47 6.85 0.71
CA VAL A 135 -6.91 6.64 0.65
C VAL A 135 -7.59 7.96 0.96
N GLN A 136 -7.86 8.75 -0.08
CA GLN A 136 -8.58 10.01 0.01
C GLN A 136 -9.65 10.07 -1.08
N PRO A 137 -10.92 10.34 -0.74
CA PRO A 137 -11.97 10.35 -1.75
C PRO A 137 -11.74 11.45 -2.78
N PHE A 138 -12.08 11.14 -4.03
CA PHE A 138 -12.03 12.09 -5.13
C PHE A 138 -13.21 13.07 -5.02
N GLU A 139 -12.93 14.36 -5.17
CA GLU A 139 -13.94 15.42 -5.26
C GLU A 139 -14.32 15.61 -6.73
N CYS A 140 -15.58 15.35 -7.08
CA CYS A 140 -16.04 15.54 -8.44
C CYS A 140 -16.28 17.03 -8.76
N TYR A 141 -16.46 17.34 -10.05
CA TYR A 141 -16.56 18.72 -10.54
C TYR A 141 -17.70 19.55 -9.92
N ASP A 142 -18.71 18.91 -9.34
CA ASP A 142 -19.82 19.57 -8.64
C ASP A 142 -19.53 19.83 -7.14
N GLY A 143 -18.31 19.54 -6.67
CA GLY A 143 -17.88 19.71 -5.29
C GLY A 143 -18.33 18.60 -4.34
N LYS A 144 -18.95 17.53 -4.84
CA LYS A 144 -19.32 16.38 -4.00
C LYS A 144 -18.13 15.44 -3.83
N MET A 145 -18.03 14.85 -2.64
CA MET A 145 -17.05 13.81 -2.35
C MET A 145 -17.61 12.45 -2.74
N ASN A 146 -16.92 11.75 -3.63
CA ASN A 146 -17.29 10.38 -3.96
C ASN A 146 -17.03 9.45 -2.76
N PRO A 147 -17.89 8.44 -2.53
CA PRO A 147 -17.63 7.46 -1.49
C PRO A 147 -16.38 6.62 -1.82
N ILE A 148 -15.61 6.24 -0.80
CA ILE A 148 -14.53 5.26 -0.96
C ILE A 148 -15.20 3.89 -1.15
N LYS A 149 -15.24 3.42 -2.40
CA LYS A 149 -15.84 2.15 -2.80
C LYS A 149 -14.85 1.34 -3.62
N LEU A 150 -14.83 0.03 -3.39
CA LEU A 150 -14.02 -0.93 -4.12
C LEU A 150 -14.92 -1.81 -4.98
N SER A 151 -14.43 -2.18 -6.17
CA SER A 151 -15.06 -3.13 -7.07
C SER A 151 -14.06 -4.17 -7.54
N PHE A 152 -14.56 -5.38 -7.82
CA PHE A 152 -13.77 -6.49 -8.34
C PHE A 152 -14.15 -6.77 -9.79
N SER A 153 -13.17 -6.66 -10.70
CA SER A 153 -13.36 -7.01 -12.09
C SER A 153 -12.05 -7.49 -12.68
N SER A 154 -12.14 -8.42 -13.64
CA SER A 154 -10.98 -8.88 -14.42
C SER A 154 -9.78 -9.33 -13.58
N GLY A 155 -10.03 -9.92 -12.40
CA GLY A 155 -9.00 -10.48 -11.52
C GLY A 155 -8.38 -9.50 -10.51
N PHE A 156 -8.77 -8.22 -10.50
CA PHE A 156 -8.24 -7.22 -9.58
C PHE A 156 -9.32 -6.45 -8.80
N LEU A 157 -8.95 -5.99 -7.60
CA LEU A 157 -9.78 -5.10 -6.76
C LEU A 157 -9.25 -3.68 -6.85
N TYR A 158 -10.11 -2.72 -7.18
CA TYR A 158 -9.75 -1.32 -7.43
C TYR A 158 -10.77 -0.36 -6.84
N TYR A 159 -10.38 0.92 -6.65
CA TYR A 159 -11.30 1.96 -6.22
C TYR A 159 -12.20 2.39 -7.38
N GLU A 160 -13.50 2.15 -7.28
CA GLU A 160 -14.49 2.34 -8.36
C GLU A 160 -14.64 3.80 -8.77
N GLU A 161 -14.76 4.68 -7.77
CA GLU A 161 -14.92 6.13 -7.96
C GLU A 161 -13.59 6.89 -7.99
N GLY A 162 -12.49 6.12 -7.96
CA GLY A 162 -11.13 6.59 -7.86
C GLY A 162 -10.78 7.29 -6.55
N LEU A 163 -9.51 7.68 -6.46
CA LEU A 163 -8.95 8.44 -5.33
C LEU A 163 -8.37 9.76 -5.81
N LYS A 164 -8.32 10.74 -4.90
CA LYS A 164 -7.64 12.01 -5.13
C LYS A 164 -6.16 11.78 -5.40
N THR A 165 -5.66 12.39 -6.47
CA THR A 165 -4.23 12.41 -6.79
C THR A 165 -3.62 13.77 -6.46
N SER A 166 -2.28 13.83 -6.37
CA SER A 166 -1.54 15.09 -6.20
C SER A 166 -1.81 16.11 -7.31
N TYR A 167 -2.26 15.66 -8.48
CA TYR A 167 -2.60 16.52 -9.62
C TYR A 167 -4.10 16.86 -9.71
N GLY A 168 -4.91 16.46 -8.72
CA GLY A 168 -6.36 16.65 -8.76
C GLY A 168 -7.08 15.81 -9.81
N LEU A 169 -6.39 14.84 -10.43
CA LEU A 169 -6.99 13.89 -11.36
C LEU A 169 -7.57 12.70 -10.60
N CYS A 170 -8.56 12.03 -11.20
CA CYS A 170 -9.07 10.75 -10.72
C CYS A 170 -8.14 9.61 -11.19
N SER A 171 -7.78 8.72 -10.27
CA SER A 171 -7.14 7.44 -10.61
C SER A 171 -7.87 6.33 -9.88
N ASN A 172 -7.96 5.14 -10.49
CA ASN A 172 -8.58 3.95 -9.92
C ASN A 172 -7.49 2.95 -9.47
N PRO A 173 -6.73 3.23 -8.40
CA PRO A 173 -5.63 2.36 -8.01
C PRO A 173 -6.11 0.97 -7.61
N ARG A 174 -5.25 -0.02 -7.84
CA ARG A 174 -5.51 -1.43 -7.53
C ARG A 174 -4.88 -1.79 -6.20
N VAL A 175 -5.66 -2.45 -5.35
CA VAL A 175 -5.24 -2.92 -4.01
C VAL A 175 -5.08 -4.44 -3.93
N PHE A 176 -5.57 -5.16 -4.92
CA PHE A 176 -5.42 -6.60 -5.04
C PHE A 176 -5.29 -7.00 -6.51
N GLU A 177 -4.31 -7.84 -6.84
CA GLU A 177 -4.06 -8.37 -8.17
C GLU A 177 -3.32 -9.71 -8.06
N ASP A 178 -3.74 -10.73 -8.82
CA ASP A 178 -3.11 -12.06 -8.90
C ASP A 178 -2.80 -12.71 -7.53
N GLY A 179 -3.76 -12.64 -6.60
CA GLY A 179 -3.62 -13.25 -5.28
C GLY A 179 -2.76 -12.47 -4.30
N LYS A 180 -2.33 -11.26 -4.66
CA LYS A 180 -1.49 -10.41 -3.81
C LYS A 180 -2.24 -9.15 -3.41
N TRP A 181 -2.04 -8.76 -2.16
CA TRP A 181 -2.50 -7.49 -1.64
C TRP A 181 -1.43 -6.42 -1.81
N ALA A 182 -1.86 -5.18 -2.04
CA ALA A 182 -0.99 -4.02 -2.01
C ALA A 182 -0.34 -3.88 -0.62
N GLU A 183 0.87 -3.34 -0.58
CA GLU A 183 1.58 -3.09 0.68
C GLU A 183 1.03 -1.81 1.32
N ILE A 184 0.43 -1.94 2.50
CA ILE A 184 0.14 -0.77 3.35
C ILE A 184 1.46 -0.30 3.94
N VAL A 185 1.74 0.99 3.76
CA VAL A 185 2.92 1.64 4.31
C VAL A 185 2.50 2.56 5.44
N ASN A 186 3.31 2.63 6.49
CA ASN A 186 3.16 3.72 7.46
C ASN A 186 3.28 5.06 6.72
N GLN A 187 2.60 6.08 7.24
CA GLN A 187 2.57 7.44 6.67
C GLN A 187 3.93 7.74 6.02
N PRO A 188 3.98 7.96 4.69
CA PRO A 188 5.24 8.27 4.05
C PRO A 188 5.78 9.49 4.78
N VAL A 189 7.00 9.39 5.29
CA VAL A 189 7.69 10.54 5.88
C VAL A 189 7.55 11.64 4.86
N ASP A 190 6.81 12.70 5.21
CA ASP A 190 6.62 13.82 4.32
C ASP A 190 8.01 14.40 4.06
N LYS A 191 8.60 14.02 2.93
CA LYS A 191 9.97 14.37 2.57
C LYS A 191 10.16 15.88 2.44
N PHE A 192 9.06 16.63 2.49
CA PHE A 192 9.03 18.08 2.43
C PHE A 192 8.63 18.73 3.77
N ALA A 193 8.49 17.97 4.87
CA ALA A 193 8.08 18.52 6.17
C ALA A 193 8.98 19.67 6.63
N GLU A 194 10.30 19.49 6.56
CA GLU A 194 11.29 20.53 6.90
C GLU A 194 11.17 21.75 5.99
N LEU A 195 10.97 21.53 4.68
CA LEU A 195 10.85 22.61 3.70
C LEU A 195 9.53 23.39 3.85
N LYS A 196 8.44 22.72 4.22
CA LYS A 196 7.15 23.34 4.53
C LYS A 196 7.25 24.23 5.76
N GLU A 197 7.92 23.75 6.81
CA GLU A 197 8.16 24.56 8.01
C GLU A 197 9.12 25.74 7.72
N ALA A 198 10.15 25.57 6.91
CA ALA A 198 11.03 26.66 6.45
C ALA A 198 10.27 27.72 5.65
N HIS A 199 9.45 27.30 4.67
CA HIS A 199 8.60 28.21 3.89
C HIS A 199 7.62 28.98 4.77
N LYS A 200 7.01 28.31 5.75
CA LYS A 200 6.12 28.94 6.75
C LYS A 200 6.84 29.97 7.62
N LYS A 201 8.14 29.83 7.85
CA LYS A 201 9.00 30.83 8.52
C LYS A 201 9.45 31.97 7.60
N GLY A 202 9.09 31.93 6.31
CA GLY A 202 9.46 32.95 5.32
C GLY A 202 10.81 32.70 4.64
N GLU A 203 11.41 31.51 4.81
CA GLU A 203 12.62 31.15 4.09
C GLU A 203 12.33 30.96 2.59
N VAL A 204 13.27 31.36 1.74
CA VAL A 204 13.11 31.23 0.29
C VAL A 204 13.34 29.77 -0.10
N ILE A 205 12.31 29.13 -0.65
CA ILE A 205 12.43 27.78 -1.20
C ILE A 205 12.87 27.88 -2.65
N GLN A 206 13.81 27.04 -3.04
CA GLN A 206 14.17 26.85 -4.44
C GLN A 206 13.68 25.51 -4.96
N VAL A 207 13.25 25.50 -6.22
CA VAL A 207 12.85 24.30 -6.96
C VAL A 207 13.79 24.05 -8.12
N ARG A 208 14.09 22.77 -8.39
CA ARG A 208 14.81 22.31 -9.58
C ARG A 208 13.95 21.32 -10.35
N TYR A 209 13.77 21.59 -11.64
CA TYR A 209 13.05 20.72 -12.57
C TYR A 209 13.95 19.58 -13.03
N SER A 210 13.36 18.40 -13.29
CA SER A 210 14.11 17.19 -13.71
C SER A 210 14.90 17.37 -15.01
N SER A 211 14.54 18.34 -15.85
CA SER A 211 15.19 18.64 -17.13
C SER A 211 16.21 19.79 -17.06
N GLY A 212 16.51 20.34 -15.88
CA GLY A 212 17.35 21.54 -15.75
C GLY A 212 18.33 21.48 -14.59
N ASP A 213 19.47 22.14 -14.77
CA ASP A 213 20.55 22.22 -13.77
C ASP A 213 20.45 23.45 -12.86
N TYR A 214 19.43 24.29 -13.05
CA TYR A 214 19.28 25.56 -12.33
C TYR A 214 18.18 25.50 -11.27
N TRP A 215 18.44 26.20 -10.17
CA TRP A 215 17.49 26.38 -9.07
C TRP A 215 16.73 27.69 -9.26
N HIS A 216 15.42 27.66 -9.09
CA HIS A 216 14.54 28.83 -9.19
C HIS A 216 13.90 29.10 -7.84
N ASP A 217 13.88 30.36 -7.42
CA ASP A 217 13.11 30.78 -6.24
C ASP A 217 11.61 30.50 -6.51
N CYS A 218 10.94 29.92 -5.52
CA CYS A 218 9.57 29.43 -5.64
C CYS A 218 8.73 29.94 -4.49
N ASP A 219 7.94 30.99 -4.74
CA ASP A 219 7.07 31.60 -3.73
C ASP A 219 5.90 30.68 -3.34
N TYR A 220 5.46 29.80 -4.26
CA TYR A 220 4.32 28.90 -4.10
C TYR A 220 4.70 27.44 -4.45
N PRO A 221 5.50 26.78 -3.59
CA PRO A 221 5.92 25.41 -3.83
C PRO A 221 4.72 24.46 -3.84
N ARG A 222 4.59 23.70 -4.94
CA ARG A 222 3.53 22.67 -5.09
C ARG A 222 3.84 21.35 -4.37
N TRP A 223 5.06 21.21 -3.82
CA TRP A 223 5.55 20.00 -3.14
C TRP A 223 5.39 18.74 -3.99
N ASP A 224 5.72 18.84 -5.28
CA ASP A 224 5.60 17.70 -6.18
C ASP A 224 6.76 16.72 -5.95
N SER A 225 6.42 15.45 -5.71
CA SER A 225 7.40 14.39 -5.53
C SER A 225 8.41 14.22 -6.69
N CYS A 226 8.07 14.65 -7.91
CA CYS A 226 8.94 14.57 -9.08
C CYS A 226 9.90 15.76 -9.25
N LEU A 227 9.77 16.78 -8.39
CA LEU A 227 10.64 17.94 -8.36
C LEU A 227 11.58 17.85 -7.15
N GLU A 228 12.74 18.49 -7.30
CA GLU A 228 13.66 18.67 -6.19
C GLU A 228 13.44 20.05 -5.58
N TYR A 229 13.46 20.11 -4.25
CA TYR A 229 13.31 21.34 -3.50
C TYR A 229 14.44 21.45 -2.49
N ARG A 230 14.81 22.69 -2.17
CA ARG A 230 15.74 23.01 -1.08
C ARG A 230 15.41 24.37 -0.49
N ILE A 231 15.91 24.63 0.70
CA ILE A 231 16.03 26.00 1.22
C ILE A 231 17.14 26.69 0.42
N LYS A 232 16.89 27.91 -0.06
CA LYS A 232 17.88 28.72 -0.76
C LYS A 232 19.09 28.86 0.16
N PRO A 233 20.29 28.43 -0.25
CA PRO A 233 21.48 28.65 0.55
C PRO A 233 21.61 30.14 0.83
N GLU A 234 21.94 30.49 2.07
CA GLU A 234 22.25 31.88 2.42
C GLU A 234 23.32 32.41 1.44
N GLU A 235 23.08 33.61 0.88
CA GLU A 235 24.09 34.23 0.03
C GLU A 235 25.35 34.41 0.85
N LYS A 236 26.47 33.81 0.40
CA LYS A 236 27.77 34.03 1.02
C LYS A 236 28.02 35.55 1.04
N PRO A 237 28.48 36.11 2.17
CA PRO A 237 28.79 37.52 2.24
C PRO A 237 29.77 37.96 1.14
N LYS A 238 29.50 39.13 0.54
CA LYS A 238 30.31 39.74 -0.51
C LYS A 238 31.21 40.82 0.07
N VAL A 239 32.35 41.07 -0.57
CA VAL A 239 33.23 42.18 -0.18
C VAL A 239 32.46 43.49 -0.23
N GLY A 240 32.49 44.23 0.88
CA GLY A 240 31.73 45.45 1.09
C GLY A 240 30.47 45.26 1.96
N ASP A 241 30.01 44.03 2.16
CA ASP A 241 28.86 43.76 3.03
C ASP A 241 29.21 44.03 4.50
N VAL A 242 28.23 44.53 5.25
CA VAL A 242 28.30 44.57 6.71
C VAL A 242 27.86 43.20 7.23
N CYS A 243 28.73 42.54 7.95
CA CYS A 243 28.50 41.17 8.42
C CYS A 243 28.71 41.08 9.92
N LYS A 244 28.03 40.09 10.50
CA LYS A 244 28.38 39.52 11.80
C LYS A 244 29.35 38.37 11.56
N PHE A 245 30.49 38.39 12.25
CA PHE A 245 31.56 37.39 12.16
C PHE A 245 31.73 36.71 13.50
N TRP A 246 32.03 35.41 13.51
CA TRP A 246 32.21 34.63 14.74
C TRP A 246 33.58 33.96 14.82
N ASP A 247 34.06 33.77 16.06
CA ASP A 247 35.20 32.91 16.34
C ASP A 247 34.86 31.42 16.17
N ASP A 248 35.86 30.54 16.23
CA ASP A 248 35.66 29.10 16.04
C ASP A 248 34.71 28.45 17.06
N GLY A 249 34.54 29.08 18.23
CA GLY A 249 33.64 28.61 19.28
C GLY A 249 32.22 29.17 19.16
N GLU A 250 31.96 30.05 18.19
CA GLU A 250 30.70 30.80 18.01
C GLU A 250 30.24 31.58 19.26
N ASN A 251 31.13 31.77 20.23
CA ASN A 251 30.80 32.37 21.53
C ASN A 251 31.00 33.89 21.54
N LYS A 252 31.81 34.40 20.61
CA LYS A 252 32.05 35.83 20.44
C LYS A 252 31.83 36.21 18.99
N TYR A 253 31.29 37.42 18.80
CA TYR A 253 31.12 37.97 17.47
C TYR A 253 31.69 39.39 17.36
N VAL A 254 32.04 39.76 16.13
CA VAL A 254 32.38 41.13 15.73
C VAL A 254 31.45 41.53 14.59
N VAL A 255 30.98 42.77 14.59
CA VAL A 255 30.30 43.37 13.43
C VAL A 255 31.31 44.21 12.66
N SER A 256 31.54 43.90 11.40
CA SER A 256 32.50 44.64 10.56
C SER A 256 32.09 44.61 9.09
N VAL A 257 32.89 45.27 8.24
CA VAL A 257 32.74 45.18 6.79
C VAL A 257 33.64 44.06 6.28
N LEU A 258 33.09 43.15 5.47
CA LEU A 258 33.88 42.12 4.80
C LEU A 258 34.79 42.77 3.77
N THR A 259 36.10 42.65 3.92
CA THR A 259 37.08 43.31 3.04
C THR A 259 37.68 42.37 2.01
N LYS A 260 37.71 41.08 2.30
CA LYS A 260 38.24 40.06 1.38
C LYS A 260 37.66 38.69 1.68
N THR A 261 37.44 37.90 0.64
CA THR A 261 37.17 36.46 0.75
C THR A 261 38.32 35.65 0.16
N LYS A 262 38.59 34.48 0.74
CA LYS A 262 39.55 33.50 0.21
C LYS A 262 38.94 32.11 0.28
N GLU A 263 38.35 31.67 -0.84
CA GLU A 263 37.72 30.37 -0.90
C GLU A 263 38.76 29.25 -0.78
N GLY A 264 38.51 28.27 0.09
CA GLY A 264 39.44 27.18 0.40
C GLY A 264 40.32 27.42 1.64
N ASP A 265 40.36 28.64 2.19
CA ASP A 265 41.05 28.90 3.47
C ASP A 265 40.21 28.44 4.66
N ASN A 266 40.86 28.07 5.77
CA ASN A 266 40.18 27.73 7.03
C ASN A 266 39.38 28.91 7.62
N TYR A 267 39.79 30.14 7.31
CA TYR A 267 39.15 31.40 7.73
C TYR A 267 38.89 32.27 6.49
N PRO A 268 37.88 31.92 5.68
CA PRO A 268 37.73 32.49 4.35
C PRO A 268 37.25 33.95 4.37
N TYR A 269 36.80 34.49 5.52
CA TYR A 269 36.22 35.83 5.63
C TYR A 269 37.16 36.80 6.35
N HIS A 270 37.68 37.80 5.65
CA HIS A 270 38.62 38.76 6.22
C HIS A 270 37.97 40.14 6.41
N THR A 271 38.25 40.74 7.55
CA THR A 271 37.95 42.14 7.88
C THR A 271 39.25 42.95 7.88
N ASN A 272 39.18 44.23 8.23
CA ASN A 272 40.40 45.02 8.47
C ASN A 272 41.19 44.60 9.73
N PHE A 273 40.57 43.81 10.61
CA PHE A 273 41.13 43.49 11.93
C PHE A 273 41.59 42.04 12.02
N ASP A 274 40.82 41.10 11.45
CA ASP A 274 41.04 39.67 11.62
C ASP A 274 40.38 38.85 10.50
N SER A 275 40.64 37.54 10.50
CA SER A 275 40.01 36.53 9.66
C SER A 275 39.08 35.61 10.46
N PHE A 276 37.94 35.28 9.88
CA PHE A 276 36.87 34.54 10.53
C PHE A 276 36.44 33.34 9.68
N LYS A 277 35.99 32.30 10.38
CA LYS A 277 35.52 31.06 9.77
C LYS A 277 34.06 31.17 9.32
N TYR A 278 33.25 31.89 10.09
CA TYR A 278 31.82 32.07 9.83
C TYR A 278 31.48 33.55 9.70
N ALA A 279 30.62 33.87 8.75
CA ALA A 279 30.12 35.22 8.52
C ALA A 279 28.71 35.17 7.94
N THR A 280 27.85 36.08 8.42
CA THR A 280 26.48 36.26 7.91
C THR A 280 26.28 37.74 7.64
N THR A 281 25.79 38.07 6.44
CA THR A 281 25.43 39.45 6.10
C THR A 281 24.25 39.88 6.95
N ILE A 282 24.33 41.08 7.52
CA ILE A 282 23.27 41.66 8.35
C ILE A 282 22.80 42.99 7.76
N THR A 283 21.56 43.35 8.05
CA THR A 283 21.02 44.65 7.66
C THR A 283 21.70 45.78 8.45
N LYS A 284 21.62 47.00 7.91
CA LYS A 284 22.12 48.19 8.60
C LYS A 284 21.46 48.39 9.97
N GLU A 285 20.16 48.10 10.08
CA GLU A 285 19.41 48.24 11.33
C GLU A 285 19.84 47.20 12.38
N GLU A 286 20.03 45.95 11.96
CA GLU A 286 20.61 44.91 12.83
C GLU A 286 22.03 45.26 13.28
N ALA A 287 22.86 45.78 12.38
CA ALA A 287 24.21 46.22 12.73
C ALA A 287 24.19 47.36 13.78
N ILE A 288 23.30 48.34 13.62
CA ILE A 288 23.11 49.42 14.60
C ILE A 288 22.65 48.85 15.94
N ASN A 289 21.66 47.96 15.93
CA ASN A 289 21.15 47.35 17.15
C ASN A 289 22.20 46.50 17.86
N LEU A 290 23.03 45.74 17.12
CA LEU A 290 24.11 44.94 17.71
C LEU A 290 25.26 45.78 18.28
N LEU A 291 25.52 46.96 17.70
CA LEU A 291 26.61 47.85 18.12
C LEU A 291 26.20 48.83 19.22
N PHE A 292 24.93 49.26 19.23
CA PHE A 292 24.45 50.38 20.05
C PHE A 292 23.11 50.11 20.76
N GLY A 293 22.39 49.05 20.36
CA GLY A 293 21.08 48.68 20.92
C GLY A 293 21.24 47.93 22.23
N ASN A 294 21.32 48.69 23.33
CA ASN A 294 21.28 48.23 24.72
C ASN A 294 22.48 47.38 25.19
N GLN A 295 23.52 48.07 25.66
CA GLN A 295 24.21 47.69 26.90
C GLN A 295 23.43 48.23 28.10
#